data_AF-A0AAD9JML5-F1
#
_entry.id   AF-A0AAD9JML5-F1
#
_cell.length_a   1.000
_cell.length_b   1.000
_cell.length_c   1.000
_cell.angle_alpha   90.00
_cell.angle_beta   90.00
_cell.angle_gamma   90.00
#
_symmetry.space_group_name_H-M   'P 1'
#
loop_
_entity.id
_entity.type
_entity.pdbx_description
1 polymer ?
#
loop_
_entity_poly.entity_id
_entity_poly.type
_entity_poly.pdbx_seq_one_letter_code
_entity_poly.pdbx_strand_id
1 'polypeptide(L)'
;MPDDVRRLASMKCQREIWCFCSKGQVFDSEGRHVVCFPDVIDILELLQMEGYVMAIASRYSWPEEELALLELFQLEDYFSYVEVYIGDKAEHFRNLRRKSGIHYEDMLFFDDSYVNIRMVSELGVVCVYVRQGMTLDLLREGLEKFARLYPLPSSKEKTTNAVIRIQHILKSYKVYTTYTKLK
;
A
#
# COMPACT_ATOMS: atom_id res chain seq x y z
N MET A 1 -26.27 -7.73 11.21
CA MET A 1 -25.54 -6.74 10.38
C MET A 1 -24.75 -7.55 9.39
N PRO A 2 -24.81 -7.30 8.07
CA PRO A 2 -23.97 -8.07 7.16
C PRO A 2 -22.52 -7.79 7.53
N ASP A 3 -21.73 -8.84 7.73
CA ASP A 3 -20.32 -8.77 8.08
C ASP A 3 -19.61 -7.80 7.13
N ASP A 4 -19.26 -6.62 7.63
CA ASP A 4 -18.47 -5.64 6.89
C ASP A 4 -17.08 -6.24 6.70
N VAL A 5 -16.89 -6.95 5.58
CA VAL A 5 -15.59 -7.49 5.16
C VAL A 5 -14.63 -6.32 4.95
N ARG A 6 -13.90 -5.97 6.01
CA ARG A 6 -12.81 -4.99 6.02
C ARG A 6 -11.62 -5.65 5.34
N ARG A 7 -11.04 -4.98 4.34
CA ARG A 7 -9.83 -5.44 3.63
C ARG A 7 -8.65 -4.62 4.07
N LEU A 8 -7.51 -5.27 4.26
CA LEU A 8 -6.26 -4.59 4.61
C LEU A 8 -5.36 -4.50 3.39
N ALA A 9 -4.98 -3.31 2.97
CA ALA A 9 -3.87 -3.10 2.05
C ALA A 9 -2.63 -2.72 2.87
N SER A 10 -1.58 -3.56 2.83
CA SER A 10 -0.33 -3.27 3.51
C SER A 10 0.79 -2.92 2.54
N MET A 11 1.48 -1.82 2.81
CA MET A 11 2.61 -1.33 2.03
C MET A 11 3.86 -1.20 2.91
N LYS A 12 5.04 -1.35 2.29
CA LYS A 12 6.34 -1.05 2.90
C LYS A 12 6.71 0.41 2.63
N CYS A 13 7.13 1.15 3.66
CA CYS A 13 7.86 2.41 3.48
C CYS A 13 9.35 2.09 3.29
N GLN A 14 10.02 2.74 2.33
CA GLN A 14 11.44 2.48 2.07
C GLN A 14 12.23 3.79 1.98
N ARG A 15 13.03 4.08 3.02
CA ARG A 15 14.43 4.58 2.94
C ARG A 15 14.95 4.94 4.35
N GLU A 16 16.22 4.60 4.60
CA GLU A 16 16.97 4.87 5.83
C GLU A 16 17.66 6.24 5.76
N ILE A 17 16.90 7.32 5.62
CA ILE A 17 17.51 8.64 5.46
C ILE A 17 16.75 9.70 6.26
N TRP A 18 17.50 10.43 7.11
CA TRP A 18 17.02 11.63 7.77
C TRP A 18 16.55 12.65 6.74
N CYS A 19 15.27 13.01 6.81
CA CYS A 19 14.65 13.94 5.89
C CYS A 19 14.17 15.20 6.62
N PHE A 20 14.14 16.33 5.92
CA PHE A 20 13.56 17.59 6.40
C PHE A 20 12.71 18.23 5.30
N CYS A 21 11.69 19.01 5.70
CA CYS A 21 10.88 19.78 4.77
C CYS A 21 11.38 21.23 4.67
N SER A 22 11.51 21.73 3.45
CA SER A 22 11.79 23.14 3.17
C SER A 22 10.90 23.61 2.03
N LYS A 23 10.12 24.68 2.27
CA LYS A 23 9.16 25.25 1.29
C LYS A 23 8.18 24.20 0.71
N GLY A 24 7.76 23.23 1.53
CA GLY A 24 6.83 22.17 1.12
C GLY A 24 7.47 21.03 0.32
N GLN A 25 8.79 21.00 0.19
CA GLN A 25 9.54 19.92 -0.47
C GLN A 25 10.37 19.16 0.57
N VAL A 26 10.48 17.84 0.40
CA VAL A 26 11.24 16.97 1.31
C VAL A 26 12.65 16.75 0.76
N PHE A 27 13.65 16.88 1.60
CA PHE A 27 15.07 16.69 1.26
C PHE A 27 15.73 15.77 2.27
N ASP A 28 16.72 15.02 1.84
CA ASP A 28 17.56 14.24 2.74
C ASP A 28 18.73 15.04 3.33
N SER A 29 19.50 14.43 4.23
CA SER A 29 20.67 15.04 4.88
C SER A 29 21.78 15.51 3.92
N GLU A 30 21.81 15.00 2.69
CA GLU A 30 22.73 15.43 1.63
C GLU A 30 22.14 16.56 0.77
N GLY A 31 20.92 17.01 1.06
CA GLY A 31 20.20 18.03 0.30
C GLY A 31 19.58 17.50 -1.00
N ARG A 32 19.49 16.18 -1.18
CA ARG A 32 18.83 15.58 -2.36
C ARG A 32 17.33 15.63 -2.15
N HIS A 33 16.60 16.04 -3.19
CA HIS A 33 15.14 16.07 -3.17
C HIS A 33 14.59 14.63 -3.09
N VAL A 34 13.75 14.38 -2.10
CA VAL A 34 13.07 13.11 -1.86
C VAL A 34 11.63 13.24 -2.33
N VAL A 35 11.18 12.30 -3.15
CA VAL A 35 9.81 12.25 -3.68
C VAL A 35 9.23 10.87 -3.47
N CYS A 36 7.91 10.81 -3.27
CA CYS A 36 7.17 9.55 -3.36
C CYS A 36 7.22 9.00 -4.80
N PHE A 37 6.97 7.70 -4.95
CA PHE A 37 6.70 7.16 -6.28
C PHE A 37 5.45 7.87 -6.86
N PRO A 38 5.43 8.19 -8.17
CA PRO A 38 4.43 9.09 -8.75
C PRO A 38 2.97 8.71 -8.47
N ASP A 39 2.68 7.41 -8.43
CA ASP A 39 1.33 6.88 -8.30
C ASP A 39 0.87 6.70 -6.85
N VAL A 40 1.71 6.96 -5.84
CA VAL A 40 1.42 6.60 -4.44
C VAL A 40 0.19 7.31 -3.90
N ILE A 41 0.04 8.61 -4.16
CA ILE A 41 -1.13 9.38 -3.70
C ILE A 41 -2.41 8.83 -4.33
N ASP A 42 -2.43 8.66 -5.65
CA ASP A 42 -3.58 8.11 -6.38
C ASP A 42 -3.96 6.70 -5.89
N ILE A 43 -2.97 5.87 -5.54
CA ILE A 43 -3.18 4.54 -4.97
C ILE A 43 -3.86 4.62 -3.60
N LEU A 44 -3.35 5.48 -2.70
CA LEU A 44 -3.87 5.61 -1.34
C LEU A 44 -5.30 6.18 -1.35
N GLU A 45 -5.54 7.23 -2.13
CA GLU A 45 -6.86 7.83 -2.31
C GLU A 45 -7.87 6.81 -2.84
N LEU A 46 -7.49 6.05 -3.87
CA LEU A 46 -8.35 5.04 -4.43
C LEU A 46 -8.68 3.95 -3.39
N LEU A 47 -7.67 3.39 -2.72
CA LEU A 47 -7.89 2.36 -1.70
C LEU A 47 -8.81 2.86 -0.58
N GLN A 48 -8.64 4.11 -0.15
CA GLN A 48 -9.52 4.74 0.84
C GLN A 48 -10.96 4.88 0.34
N MET A 49 -11.17 5.36 -0.89
CA MET A 49 -12.50 5.47 -1.51
C MET A 49 -13.20 4.11 -1.65
N GLU A 50 -12.42 3.05 -1.87
CA GLU A 50 -12.91 1.66 -1.92
C GLU A 50 -13.23 1.07 -0.54
N GLY A 51 -12.92 1.79 0.54
CA GLY A 51 -13.11 1.33 1.91
C GLY A 51 -12.09 0.27 2.34
N TYR A 52 -10.91 0.24 1.72
CA TYR A 52 -9.78 -0.53 2.26
C TYR A 52 -9.27 0.17 3.50
N VAL A 53 -9.05 -0.63 4.54
CA VAL A 53 -8.22 -0.24 5.67
C VAL A 53 -6.78 -0.35 5.19
N MET A 54 -5.96 0.66 5.43
CA MET A 54 -4.55 0.61 5.05
C MET A 54 -3.66 0.43 6.28
N ALA A 55 -2.55 -0.26 6.08
CA ALA A 55 -1.55 -0.49 7.12
C ALA A 55 -0.12 -0.42 6.60
N ILE A 56 0.80 -0.11 7.50
CA ILE A 56 2.24 -0.22 7.27
C ILE A 56 2.76 -1.44 8.00
N ALA A 57 3.57 -2.22 7.30
CA ALA A 57 4.43 -3.22 7.91
C ALA A 57 5.84 -2.94 7.43
N SER A 58 6.75 -2.53 8.30
CA SER A 58 8.13 -2.18 7.93
C SER A 58 9.13 -2.76 8.92
N ARG A 59 10.23 -3.26 8.36
CA ARG A 59 11.33 -3.82 9.13
C ARG A 59 12.38 -2.72 9.28
N TYR A 60 12.23 -1.89 10.30
CA TYR A 60 13.12 -0.77 10.53
C TYR A 60 13.41 -0.58 12.02
N SER A 61 14.61 -0.09 12.33
CA SER A 61 15.10 0.07 13.71
C SER A 61 14.63 1.35 14.39
N TRP A 62 14.20 2.35 13.63
CA TRP A 62 13.85 3.68 14.14
C TRP A 62 12.42 4.05 13.74
N PRO A 63 11.39 3.53 14.44
CA PRO A 63 9.99 3.77 14.08
C PRO A 63 9.62 5.25 14.03
N GLU A 64 10.20 6.07 14.90
CA GLU A 64 9.97 7.52 14.95
C GLU A 64 10.39 8.22 13.65
N GLU A 65 11.50 7.81 13.04
CA GLU A 65 11.96 8.39 11.76
C GLU A 65 11.03 7.99 10.61
N GLU A 66 10.54 6.75 10.58
CA GLU A 66 9.62 6.30 9.53
C GLU A 66 8.24 6.98 9.66
N LEU A 67 7.76 7.19 10.89
CA LEU A 67 6.54 7.96 11.15
C LEU A 67 6.70 9.43 10.76
N ALA A 68 7.81 10.06 11.14
CA ALA A 68 8.10 11.44 10.74
C ALA A 68 8.14 11.59 9.21
N LEU A 69 8.65 10.58 8.48
CA LEU A 69 8.64 10.62 7.03
C LEU A 69 7.23 10.62 6.44
N LEU A 70 6.30 9.85 7.02
CA LEU A 70 4.89 9.87 6.61
C LEU A 70 4.28 11.26 6.83
N GLU A 71 4.53 11.87 7.98
CA GLU A 71 4.08 13.23 8.33
C GLU A 71 4.62 14.28 7.36
N LEU A 72 5.91 14.20 7.01
CA LEU A 72 6.52 15.12 6.03
C LEU A 72 5.84 15.05 4.66
N PHE A 73 5.33 13.88 4.28
CA PHE A 73 4.56 13.68 3.05
C PHE A 73 3.04 13.79 3.24
N GLN A 74 2.54 14.06 4.45
CA GLN A 74 1.11 14.12 4.79
C GLN A 74 0.37 12.81 4.42
N LEU A 75 0.98 11.66 4.75
CA LEU A 75 0.46 10.33 4.43
C LEU A 75 -0.05 9.55 5.64
N GLU A 76 0.25 10.01 6.85
CA GLU A 76 -0.06 9.36 8.12
C GLU A 76 -1.55 9.04 8.26
N ASP A 77 -2.42 9.94 7.82
CA ASP A 77 -3.87 9.81 7.95
C ASP A 77 -4.47 8.70 7.09
N TYR A 78 -3.76 8.23 6.07
CA TYR A 78 -4.21 7.08 5.27
C TYR A 78 -4.08 5.76 6.06
N PHE A 79 -3.15 5.63 7.01
CA PHE A 79 -2.81 4.35 7.62
C PHE A 79 -3.44 4.18 9.00
N SER A 80 -4.41 3.27 9.11
CA SER A 80 -5.06 2.97 10.40
C SER A 80 -4.20 2.13 11.34
N TYR A 81 -3.24 1.38 10.81
CA TYR A 81 -2.35 0.51 11.59
C TYR A 81 -0.91 0.62 11.09
N VAL A 82 0.03 0.77 12.02
CA VAL A 82 1.44 0.87 11.71
C VAL A 82 2.22 -0.12 12.59
N GLU A 83 2.89 -1.08 11.94
CA GLU A 83 3.84 -2.00 12.57
C GLU A 83 5.23 -1.72 11.98
N VAL A 84 6.07 -1.00 12.74
CA VAL A 84 7.46 -0.70 12.34
C VAL A 84 8.38 -1.17 13.45
N TYR A 85 9.14 -2.23 13.20
CA TYR A 85 10.19 -2.71 14.11
C TYR A 85 11.09 -3.74 13.42
N ILE A 86 12.28 -3.99 13.97
CA ILE A 86 13.10 -5.12 13.55
C ILE A 86 12.41 -6.43 13.98
N GLY A 87 12.11 -7.27 13.00
CA GLY A 87 11.54 -8.59 13.26
C GLY A 87 11.23 -9.32 11.96
N ASP A 88 10.64 -10.50 12.08
CA ASP A 88 10.11 -11.20 10.93
C ASP A 88 8.78 -10.58 10.48
N LYS A 89 8.50 -10.63 9.18
CA LYS A 89 7.28 -10.01 8.63
C LYS A 89 6.01 -10.78 9.01
N ALA A 90 6.13 -12.07 9.35
CA ALA A 90 4.98 -12.85 9.80
C ALA A 90 4.44 -12.31 11.14
N GLU A 91 5.31 -11.88 12.05
CA GLU A 91 4.94 -11.29 13.33
C GLU A 91 4.24 -9.94 13.17
N HIS A 92 4.71 -9.11 12.24
CA HIS A 92 4.02 -7.88 11.87
C HIS A 92 2.57 -8.19 11.45
N PHE A 93 2.39 -9.19 10.59
CA PHE A 93 1.06 -9.60 10.14
C PHE A 93 0.21 -10.24 11.25
N ARG A 94 0.80 -10.98 12.19
CA ARG A 94 0.09 -11.48 13.39
C ARG A 94 -0.45 -10.31 14.22
N ASN A 95 0.36 -9.27 14.42
CA ASN A 95 -0.07 -8.07 15.13
C ASN A 95 -1.12 -7.26 14.35
N LEU A 96 -0.95 -7.08 13.05
CA LEU A 96 -1.95 -6.43 12.20
C LEU A 96 -3.30 -7.17 12.26
N ARG A 97 -3.30 -8.50 12.16
CA ARG A 97 -4.51 -9.31 12.31
C ARG A 97 -5.14 -9.12 13.70
N ARG A 98 -4.33 -9.15 14.77
CA ARG A 98 -4.81 -8.97 16.14
C ARG A 98 -5.43 -7.57 16.37
N LYS A 99 -4.81 -6.51 15.84
CA LYS A 99 -5.27 -5.12 16.00
C LYS A 99 -6.49 -4.82 15.13
N SER A 100 -6.49 -5.28 13.88
CA SER A 100 -7.55 -4.98 12.91
C SER A 100 -8.76 -5.91 12.97
N GLY A 101 -8.57 -7.14 13.45
CA GLY A 101 -9.57 -8.21 13.38
C GLY A 101 -9.75 -8.80 11.98
N ILE A 102 -8.98 -8.36 10.98
CA ILE A 102 -9.11 -8.79 9.58
C ILE A 102 -8.44 -10.15 9.42
N HIS A 103 -9.10 -11.09 8.74
CA HIS A 103 -8.52 -12.41 8.45
C HIS A 103 -7.41 -12.29 7.39
N TYR A 104 -6.41 -13.18 7.43
CA TYR A 104 -5.28 -13.10 6.49
C TYR A 104 -5.72 -13.19 5.02
N GLU A 105 -6.75 -14.00 4.75
CA GLU A 105 -7.37 -14.11 3.44
C GLU A 105 -7.96 -12.80 2.90
N ASP A 106 -8.34 -11.89 3.81
CA ASP A 106 -8.87 -10.57 3.47
C ASP A 106 -7.77 -9.48 3.43
N MET A 107 -6.49 -9.88 3.39
CA MET A 107 -5.34 -8.98 3.31
C MET A 107 -4.64 -9.06 1.95
N LEU A 108 -4.25 -7.89 1.44
CA LEU A 108 -3.42 -7.70 0.26
C LEU A 108 -2.14 -6.99 0.68
N PHE A 109 -0.99 -7.56 0.31
CA PHE A 109 0.31 -7.09 0.77
C PHE A 109 1.29 -6.85 -0.37
N PHE A 110 1.95 -5.70 -0.36
CA PHE A 110 2.94 -5.27 -1.35
C PHE A 110 4.31 -5.05 -0.69
N ASP A 111 5.35 -5.75 -1.17
CA ASP A 111 6.71 -5.65 -0.63
C ASP A 111 7.77 -6.03 -1.68
N ASP A 112 8.95 -5.42 -1.55
CA ASP A 112 10.10 -5.58 -2.45
C ASP A 112 11.08 -6.66 -2.01
N SER A 113 10.84 -7.30 -0.87
CA SER A 113 11.63 -8.43 -0.37
C SER A 113 10.90 -9.73 -0.63
N TYR A 114 11.49 -10.56 -1.50
CA TYR A 114 10.96 -11.89 -1.80
C TYR A 114 10.84 -12.77 -0.52
N VAL A 115 11.75 -12.57 0.44
CA VAL A 115 11.71 -13.28 1.72
C VAL A 115 10.46 -12.90 2.52
N ASN A 116 10.16 -11.60 2.63
CA ASN A 116 8.95 -11.13 3.29
C ASN A 116 7.69 -11.66 2.59
N ILE A 117 7.65 -11.59 1.26
CA ILE A 117 6.53 -12.10 0.44
C ILE A 117 6.27 -13.57 0.73
N ARG A 118 7.31 -14.41 0.74
CA ARG A 118 7.19 -15.84 1.04
C ARG A 118 6.61 -16.06 2.44
N MET A 119 7.23 -15.47 3.47
CA MET A 119 6.83 -15.66 4.86
C MET A 119 5.37 -15.24 5.11
N VAL A 120 4.95 -14.12 4.52
CA VAL A 120 3.58 -13.61 4.71
C VAL A 120 2.57 -14.42 3.89
N SER A 121 2.96 -14.91 2.70
CA SER A 121 2.07 -15.75 1.89
C SER A 121 1.73 -17.09 2.56
N GLU A 122 2.65 -17.64 3.37
CA GLU A 122 2.42 -18.86 4.17
C GLU A 122 1.31 -18.68 5.23
N LEU A 123 0.95 -17.43 5.58
CA LEU A 123 -0.17 -17.11 6.47
C LEU A 123 -1.53 -17.06 5.76
N GLY A 124 -1.57 -17.16 4.42
CA GLY A 124 -2.79 -17.03 3.61
C GLY A 124 -3.06 -15.61 3.09
N VAL A 125 -2.14 -14.68 3.29
CA VAL A 125 -2.23 -13.31 2.74
C VAL A 125 -1.94 -13.31 1.25
N VAL A 126 -2.68 -12.51 0.49
CA VAL A 126 -2.39 -12.31 -0.94
C VAL A 126 -1.22 -11.33 -1.07
N CYS A 127 -0.06 -11.87 -1.43
CA CYS A 127 1.15 -11.06 -1.58
C CYS A 127 1.44 -10.71 -3.06
N VAL A 128 1.96 -9.51 -3.28
CA VAL A 128 2.43 -8.99 -4.58
C VAL A 128 3.86 -8.48 -4.41
N TYR A 129 4.77 -9.01 -5.22
CA TYR A 129 6.17 -8.64 -5.19
C TYR A 129 6.42 -7.36 -6.00
N VAL A 130 7.05 -6.36 -5.39
CA VAL A 130 7.25 -5.02 -5.96
C VAL A 130 8.73 -4.80 -6.28
N ARG A 131 9.10 -4.69 -7.56
CA ARG A 131 10.53 -4.55 -7.92
C ARG A 131 11.07 -3.12 -7.89
N GLN A 132 10.27 -2.15 -8.32
CA GLN A 132 10.73 -0.77 -8.61
C GLN A 132 9.75 0.28 -8.09
N GLY A 133 9.18 0.03 -6.90
CA GLY A 133 8.15 0.87 -6.33
C GLY A 133 6.74 0.53 -6.81
N MET A 134 5.76 1.10 -6.10
CA MET A 134 4.35 0.86 -6.37
C MET A 134 3.85 1.70 -7.55
N THR A 135 2.99 1.09 -8.35
CA THR A 135 2.32 1.71 -9.50
C THR A 135 0.85 1.32 -9.51
N LEU A 136 0.01 2.10 -10.20
CA LEU A 136 -1.41 1.77 -10.38
C LEU A 136 -1.61 0.43 -11.12
N ASP A 137 -0.71 0.09 -12.05
CA ASP A 137 -0.75 -1.21 -12.74
C ASP A 137 -0.43 -2.38 -11.79
N LEU A 138 0.56 -2.23 -10.90
CA LEU A 138 0.84 -3.25 -9.87
C LEU A 138 -0.33 -3.39 -8.89
N LEU A 139 -0.94 -2.27 -8.50
CA LEU A 139 -2.15 -2.29 -7.66
C LEU A 139 -3.27 -3.07 -8.36
N ARG A 140 -3.53 -2.77 -9.64
CA ARG A 140 -4.53 -3.46 -10.46
C ARG A 140 -4.29 -4.97 -10.48
N GLU A 141 -3.07 -5.39 -10.82
CA GLU A 141 -2.69 -6.80 -10.86
C GLU A 141 -2.88 -7.48 -9.49
N GLY A 142 -2.52 -6.78 -8.41
CA GLY A 142 -2.73 -7.23 -7.04
C GLY A 142 -4.20 -7.44 -6.70
N LEU A 143 -5.05 -6.49 -7.04
CA LEU A 143 -6.49 -6.57 -6.79
C LEU A 143 -7.18 -7.62 -7.66
N GLU A 144 -6.77 -7.76 -8.92
CA GLU A 144 -7.24 -8.86 -9.79
C GLU A 144 -6.85 -10.22 -9.22
N LYS A 145 -5.62 -10.37 -8.72
CA LYS A 145 -5.16 -11.59 -8.02
C LYS A 145 -5.99 -11.85 -6.76
N PHE A 146 -6.22 -10.81 -5.95
CA PHE A 146 -7.03 -10.87 -4.75
C PHE A 146 -8.46 -11.34 -5.03
N ALA A 147 -9.11 -10.76 -6.05
CA ALA A 147 -10.47 -11.11 -6.47
C ALA A 147 -10.61 -12.57 -6.94
N ARG A 148 -9.56 -13.12 -7.57
CA ARG A 148 -9.57 -14.52 -8.05
C ARG A 148 -9.48 -15.52 -6.92
N LEU A 149 -8.65 -15.24 -5.91
CA LEU A 149 -8.37 -16.19 -4.83
C LEU A 149 -9.47 -16.23 -3.77
N TYR A 150 -10.23 -15.14 -3.57
CA TYR A 150 -11.28 -15.06 -2.55
C TYR A 150 -12.64 -14.62 -3.10
N PRO A 151 -13.40 -15.54 -3.73
CA PRO A 151 -14.72 -15.26 -4.29
C PRO A 151 -15.83 -15.37 -3.22
N LEU A 152 -15.82 -14.54 -2.17
CA LEU A 152 -17.04 -14.41 -1.35
C LEU A 152 -18.09 -13.58 -2.12
N PRO A 153 -19.40 -13.89 -2.02
CA PRO A 153 -20.44 -13.24 -2.82
C PRO A 153 -20.48 -11.72 -2.66
N SER A 154 -20.28 -11.22 -1.43
CA SER A 154 -20.24 -9.78 -1.10
C SER A 154 -18.86 -9.15 -1.35
N SER A 155 -17.79 -9.95 -1.37
CA SER A 155 -16.44 -9.44 -1.56
C SER A 155 -16.08 -9.23 -3.04
N LYS A 156 -16.63 -10.07 -3.92
CA LYS A 156 -16.49 -9.93 -5.37
C LYS A 156 -16.95 -8.57 -5.87
N GLU A 157 -18.11 -8.10 -5.45
CA GLU A 157 -18.67 -6.84 -5.97
C GLU A 157 -17.80 -5.62 -5.63
N LYS A 158 -17.36 -5.48 -4.36
CA LYS A 158 -16.44 -4.40 -3.96
C LYS A 158 -15.09 -4.48 -4.70
N THR A 159 -14.47 -5.66 -4.77
CA THR A 159 -13.17 -5.82 -5.44
C THR A 159 -13.29 -5.64 -6.97
N THR A 160 -14.36 -6.13 -7.59
CA THR A 160 -14.62 -5.93 -9.02
C THR A 160 -14.88 -4.46 -9.34
N ASN A 161 -15.63 -3.75 -8.49
CA ASN A 161 -15.83 -2.31 -8.64
C ASN A 161 -14.53 -1.52 -8.49
N ALA A 162 -13.67 -1.88 -7.52
CA ALA A 162 -12.32 -1.33 -7.38
C ALA A 162 -11.48 -1.54 -8.66
N VAL A 163 -11.44 -2.76 -9.18
CA VAL A 163 -10.72 -3.10 -10.42
C VAL A 163 -11.26 -2.32 -11.61
N ILE A 164 -12.59 -2.21 -11.76
CA ILE A 164 -13.23 -1.43 -12.84
C ILE A 164 -12.89 0.06 -12.71
N ARG A 165 -12.91 0.62 -11.49
CA ARG A 165 -12.56 2.02 -11.24
C ARG A 165 -11.08 2.29 -11.51
N ILE A 166 -10.18 1.39 -11.11
CA ILE A 166 -8.76 1.47 -11.48
C ILE A 166 -8.59 1.41 -13.00
N GLN A 167 -9.30 0.50 -13.68
CA GLN A 167 -9.25 0.43 -15.15
C GLN A 167 -9.76 1.73 -15.79
N HIS A 168 -10.78 2.37 -15.21
CA HIS A 168 -11.27 3.66 -15.67
C HIS A 168 -10.23 4.77 -15.42
N ILE A 169 -9.66 4.84 -14.22
CA ILE A 169 -8.61 5.81 -13.87
C ILE A 169 -7.39 5.63 -14.76
N LEU A 170 -6.89 4.41 -14.94
CA LEU A 170 -5.78 4.09 -15.84
C LEU A 170 -6.07 4.47 -17.30
N LYS A 171 -7.32 4.29 -17.77
CA LYS A 171 -7.74 4.76 -19.10
C LYS A 171 -7.69 6.29 -19.18
N SER A 172 -8.25 6.99 -18.19
CA SER A 172 -8.20 8.46 -18.12
C SER A 172 -6.77 8.99 -18.00
N TYR A 173 -5.90 8.32 -17.24
CA TYR A 173 -4.48 8.66 -17.08
C TYR A 173 -3.69 8.43 -18.37
N LYS A 174 -3.93 7.34 -19.11
CA LYS A 174 -3.32 7.10 -20.43
C LYS A 174 -3.75 8.15 -21.45
N VAL A 175 -5.01 8.57 -21.42
CA VAL A 175 -5.50 9.68 -22.24
C VAL A 175 -4.75 10.96 -21.85
N TYR A 176 -4.74 11.32 -20.56
CA TYR A 176 -4.09 12.54 -20.08
C TYR A 176 -2.58 12.61 -20.38
N THR A 177 -1.85 11.51 -20.20
CA THR A 177 -0.40 11.44 -20.50
C THR A 177 -0.08 11.45 -21.99
N THR A 178 -0.98 10.95 -22.84
CA THR A 178 -0.84 11.06 -24.30
C THR A 178 -1.07 12.50 -24.76
N TYR A 179 -2.03 13.21 -24.16
CA TYR A 179 -2.29 14.63 -24.42
C TYR A 179 -1.13 15.55 -24.01
N THR A 180 -0.43 15.25 -22.92
CA THR A 180 0.72 16.05 -22.46
C THR A 180 2.01 15.75 -23.20
N LYS A 181 2.19 14.56 -23.79
CA LYS A 181 3.34 14.22 -24.65
C LYS A 181 3.24 14.75 -26.09
N LEU A 182 2.05 15.20 -26.51
CA LEU A 182 1.79 15.78 -27.84
C LEU A 182 1.89 17.32 -27.84
N LYS A 183 2.27 17.95 -26.72
CA LYS A 183 2.54 19.38 -26.61
C LYS A 183 4.03 19.66 -26.47
#